data_AF-A0A069EZV4-F1
#
_entry.id   AF-A0A069EZV4-F1
#
_cell.length_a   1.000
_cell.length_b   1.000
_cell.length_c   1.000
_cell.angle_alpha   90.00
_cell.angle_beta   90.00
_cell.angle_gamma   90.00
#
_symmetry.space_group_name_H-M   'P 1'
#
loop_
_entity.id
_entity.type
_entity.pdbx_description
1 polymer ?
#
loop_
_entity_poly.entity_id
_entity_poly.type
_entity_poly.pdbx_seq_one_letter_code
_entity_poly.pdbx_strand_id
1 'polypeptide(L)'
;MKEEVRTSRAASRKRKRLLRTLMALVLMASLVGVIALAALMDSKDTKTALPETDEIATEMVGSDSEEEPLVEEAKDVVYIGAPYTKVYADDRVTVVYEADLGDRYERLETVSGFVKLQLNERLTGWVTEERVTTETSAATDEEITSAWQSVMPAASASTLELLGKDRESVRAELGAPKAVQRDQVNEYHFYDGFFLMMRDGKVKAIDWDKQPVASPELKASSDQASGSWYEGETMQLKLFPYSGIMRVRVEQK
;
A
#
# COMPACT_ATOMS: atom_id res chain seq x y z
N MET A 1 -13.40 41.67 45.53
CA MET A 1 -13.45 41.31 44.09
C MET A 1 -12.35 40.34 43.63
N LYS A 2 -11.80 39.47 44.49
CA LYS A 2 -10.79 38.45 44.13
C LYS A 2 -11.23 37.00 44.35
N GLU A 3 -12.33 36.76 45.08
CA GLU A 3 -12.81 35.40 45.37
C GLU A 3 -13.68 34.79 44.25
N GLU A 4 -14.53 35.58 43.59
CA GLU A 4 -15.42 35.07 42.53
C GLU A 4 -14.70 34.58 41.26
N VAL A 5 -13.49 35.10 41.00
CA VAL A 5 -12.70 34.71 39.82
C VAL A 5 -12.00 33.36 40.00
N ARG A 6 -11.79 32.90 41.24
CA ARG A 6 -11.13 31.60 41.52
C ARG A 6 -12.08 30.41 41.41
N THR A 7 -13.35 30.58 41.79
CA THR A 7 -14.36 29.52 41.71
C THR A 7 -14.74 29.18 40.27
N SER A 8 -14.77 30.15 39.35
CA SER A 8 -15.10 29.94 37.93
C SER A 8 -14.05 29.09 37.18
N ARG A 9 -12.76 29.27 37.49
CA ARG A 9 -11.66 28.50 36.87
C ARG A 9 -11.58 27.06 37.38
N ALA A 10 -12.04 26.77 38.60
CA ALA A 10 -12.06 25.42 39.16
C ALA A 10 -13.22 24.58 38.59
N ALA A 11 -14.40 25.18 38.39
CA ALA A 11 -15.56 24.52 37.79
C ALA A 11 -15.33 24.15 36.30
N SER A 12 -14.63 25.02 35.55
CA SER A 12 -14.25 24.78 34.14
C SER A 12 -13.32 23.56 33.97
N ARG A 13 -12.36 23.37 34.88
CA ARG A 13 -11.43 22.22 34.81
C ARG A 13 -12.10 20.89 35.16
N LYS A 14 -13.07 20.87 36.09
CA LYS A 14 -13.84 19.67 36.42
C LYS A 14 -14.72 19.22 35.23
N ARG A 15 -15.39 20.16 34.55
CA ARG A 15 -16.18 19.85 33.33
C ARG A 15 -15.33 19.27 32.19
N LYS A 16 -14.14 19.83 31.94
CA LYS A 16 -13.23 19.31 30.90
C LYS A 16 -12.67 17.93 31.22
N ARG A 17 -12.41 17.60 32.50
CA ARG A 17 -12.01 16.25 32.90
C ARG A 17 -13.15 15.25 32.72
N LEU A 18 -14.38 15.61 33.10
CA LEU A 18 -15.55 14.75 32.98
C LEU A 18 -15.90 14.43 31.52
N LEU A 19 -15.77 15.42 30.63
CA LEU A 19 -16.00 15.22 29.19
C LEU A 19 -14.96 14.29 28.56
N ARG A 20 -13.70 14.37 29.01
CA ARG A 20 -12.61 13.51 28.54
C ARG A 20 -12.76 12.07 29.00
N THR A 21 -13.19 11.83 30.24
CA THR A 21 -13.48 10.47 30.71
C THR A 21 -14.70 9.87 30.03
N LEU A 22 -15.74 10.66 29.76
CA LEU A 22 -16.92 10.19 29.02
C LEU A 22 -16.54 9.77 27.58
N MET A 23 -15.72 10.58 26.89
CA MET A 23 -15.28 10.28 25.53
C MET A 23 -14.36 9.06 25.46
N ALA A 24 -13.49 8.85 26.46
CA ALA A 24 -12.68 7.65 26.57
C ALA A 24 -13.53 6.38 26.78
N LEU A 25 -14.60 6.47 27.59
CA LEU A 25 -15.53 5.34 27.79
C LEU A 25 -16.32 5.01 26.51
N VAL A 26 -16.74 6.01 25.73
CA VAL A 26 -17.41 5.79 24.44
C VAL A 26 -16.48 5.11 23.44
N LEU A 27 -15.22 5.55 23.34
CA LEU A 27 -14.22 4.93 22.46
C LEU A 27 -13.89 3.48 22.86
N MET A 28 -13.81 3.20 24.15
CA MET A 28 -13.61 1.84 24.65
C MET A 28 -14.82 0.94 24.36
N ALA A 29 -16.05 1.45 24.53
CA ALA A 29 -17.27 0.71 24.20
C ALA A 29 -17.39 0.43 22.69
N SER A 30 -16.97 1.36 21.82
CA SER A 30 -16.94 1.11 20.37
C SER A 30 -15.92 0.05 19.98
N LEU A 31 -14.78 -0.04 20.69
CA LEU A 31 -13.76 -1.05 20.41
C LEU A 31 -14.24 -2.46 20.76
N VAL A 32 -14.96 -2.63 21.88
CA VAL A 32 -15.57 -3.91 22.26
C VAL A 32 -16.68 -4.32 21.28
N GLY A 33 -17.48 -3.36 20.79
CA GLY A 33 -18.52 -3.61 19.78
C GLY A 33 -17.97 -4.13 18.45
N VAL A 34 -16.83 -3.60 17.99
CA VAL A 34 -16.18 -4.04 16.74
C VAL A 34 -15.58 -5.46 16.89
N ILE A 35 -14.99 -5.78 18.04
CA ILE A 35 -14.43 -7.13 18.30
C ILE A 35 -15.56 -8.18 18.38
N ALA A 36 -16.68 -7.85 19.03
CA ALA A 36 -17.83 -8.75 19.11
C ALA A 36 -18.48 -8.99 17.73
N LEU A 37 -18.51 -7.99 16.86
CA LEU A 37 -19.03 -8.11 15.50
C LEU A 37 -18.12 -8.97 14.61
N ALA A 38 -16.80 -8.82 14.73
CA ALA A 38 -15.83 -9.65 14.01
C ALA A 38 -15.92 -11.13 14.41
N ALA A 39 -16.05 -11.41 15.71
CA ALA A 39 -16.24 -12.79 16.20
C ALA A 39 -17.57 -13.42 15.75
N LEU A 40 -18.62 -12.61 15.58
CA LEU A 40 -19.91 -13.10 15.10
C LEU A 40 -19.91 -13.35 13.58
N MET A 41 -19.12 -12.60 12.82
CA MET A 41 -18.93 -12.82 11.38
C MET A 41 -18.08 -14.07 11.11
N ASP A 42 -17.05 -14.32 11.91
CA ASP A 42 -16.19 -15.52 11.82
C ASP A 42 -16.96 -16.82 12.15
N SER A 43 -17.99 -16.73 13.02
CA SER A 43 -18.80 -17.90 13.41
C SER A 43 -19.80 -18.40 12.34
N LYS A 44 -19.99 -17.67 11.24
CA LYS A 44 -20.98 -18.01 10.19
C LYS A 44 -20.40 -18.81 9.01
N ASP A 45 -19.07 -18.92 8.90
CA ASP A 45 -18.41 -19.58 7.76
C ASP A 45 -18.09 -21.07 7.98
N THR A 46 -18.59 -21.68 9.05
CA THR A 46 -18.48 -23.14 9.27
C THR A 46 -19.85 -23.81 9.28
N LYS A 47 -20.43 -24.06 8.10
CA LYS A 47 -21.44 -25.12 7.89
C LYS A 47 -21.82 -25.34 6.41
N THR A 48 -21.21 -26.36 5.80
CA THR A 48 -21.72 -27.19 4.69
C THR A 48 -20.80 -28.44 4.64
N ALA A 49 -21.15 -29.66 5.06
CA ALA A 49 -22.20 -30.60 4.64
C ALA A 49 -22.10 -30.86 3.12
N LEU A 50 -21.46 -31.92 2.60
CA LEU A 50 -21.76 -33.38 2.60
C LEU A 50 -20.76 -34.08 1.60
N PRO A 51 -20.76 -35.42 1.38
CA PRO A 51 -20.38 -36.54 2.25
C PRO A 51 -19.23 -37.41 1.67
N GLU A 52 -18.64 -38.29 2.49
CA GLU A 52 -17.83 -39.44 2.03
C GLU A 52 -18.72 -40.55 1.47
N THR A 53 -18.36 -41.14 0.31
CA THR A 53 -18.64 -42.56 -0.02
C THR A 53 -17.67 -43.10 -1.08
N ASP A 54 -16.98 -44.16 -0.68
CA ASP A 54 -16.71 -45.44 -1.34
C ASP A 54 -15.88 -45.59 -2.64
N GLU A 55 -14.86 -46.43 -2.48
CA GLU A 55 -14.04 -47.13 -3.46
C GLU A 55 -14.87 -48.01 -4.41
N ILE A 56 -14.60 -47.98 -5.73
CA ILE A 56 -14.60 -49.18 -6.61
C ILE A 56 -13.49 -49.05 -7.68
N ALA A 57 -12.88 -50.20 -7.94
CA ALA A 57 -11.69 -50.56 -8.69
C ALA A 57 -11.65 -50.28 -10.22
N THR A 58 -10.39 -50.11 -10.69
CA THR A 58 -9.76 -50.56 -11.95
C THR A 58 -10.42 -50.24 -13.30
N GLU A 59 -9.71 -49.49 -14.17
CA GLU A 59 -9.00 -50.04 -15.34
C GLU A 59 -8.17 -48.93 -16.05
N MET A 60 -7.00 -49.32 -16.57
CA MET A 60 -6.09 -48.48 -17.35
C MET A 60 -6.62 -48.24 -18.76
N VAL A 61 -6.69 -46.99 -19.21
CA VAL A 61 -6.49 -46.61 -20.61
C VAL A 61 -5.79 -45.25 -20.64
N GLY A 62 -4.63 -45.20 -21.28
CA GLY A 62 -3.83 -43.99 -21.42
C GLY A 62 -4.55 -42.91 -22.24
N SER A 63 -4.34 -41.68 -21.82
CA SER A 63 -4.44 -40.50 -22.65
C SER A 63 -3.36 -39.56 -22.13
N ASP A 64 -2.27 -39.45 -22.89
CA ASP A 64 -1.37 -38.31 -22.83
C ASP A 64 -2.23 -37.07 -23.11
N SER A 65 -2.75 -36.45 -22.05
CA SER A 65 -3.22 -35.08 -22.11
C SER A 65 -1.99 -34.23 -21.85
N GLU A 66 -1.39 -33.75 -22.93
CA GLU A 66 -0.54 -32.56 -22.91
C GLU A 66 -1.29 -31.49 -22.10
N GLU A 67 -0.81 -31.20 -20.90
CA GLU A 67 -1.12 -29.93 -20.23
C GLU A 67 -0.61 -28.84 -21.17
N GLU A 68 -1.52 -28.25 -21.92
CA GLU A 68 -1.26 -26.95 -22.54
C GLU A 68 -0.79 -26.02 -21.41
N PRO A 69 0.37 -25.35 -21.56
CA PRO A 69 0.82 -24.43 -20.54
C PRO A 69 -0.29 -23.40 -20.34
N LEU A 70 -0.78 -23.30 -19.10
CA LEU A 70 -1.55 -22.15 -18.62
C LEU A 70 -0.71 -20.91 -18.95
N VAL A 71 -1.00 -20.30 -20.09
CA VAL A 71 -0.50 -18.98 -20.44
C VAL A 71 -1.14 -18.07 -19.42
N GLU A 72 -0.40 -17.67 -18.39
CA GLU A 72 -0.81 -16.54 -17.54
C GLU A 72 -1.14 -15.39 -18.49
N GLU A 73 -2.42 -15.03 -18.59
CA GLU A 73 -2.81 -13.86 -19.37
C GLU A 73 -1.98 -12.69 -18.86
N ALA A 74 -1.28 -12.01 -19.77
CA ALA A 74 -0.47 -10.86 -19.42
C ALA A 74 -1.39 -9.85 -18.73
N LYS A 75 -1.19 -9.68 -17.41
CA LYS A 75 -1.99 -8.76 -16.61
C LYS A 75 -1.96 -7.39 -17.26
N ASP A 76 -3.14 -6.87 -17.55
CA ASP A 76 -3.30 -5.53 -18.12
C ASP A 76 -2.97 -4.50 -17.04
N VAL A 77 -1.97 -3.66 -17.29
CA VAL A 77 -1.36 -2.80 -16.26
C VAL A 77 -1.53 -1.33 -16.64
N VAL A 78 -1.86 -0.51 -15.65
CA VAL A 78 -1.89 0.94 -15.76
C VAL A 78 -1.07 1.59 -14.65
N TYR A 79 -0.60 2.81 -14.94
CA TYR A 79 0.15 3.66 -14.02
C TYR A 79 -0.66 4.89 -13.68
N ILE A 80 -0.55 5.37 -12.45
CA ILE A 80 -1.11 6.65 -12.04
C ILE A 80 -0.33 7.80 -12.68
N GLY A 81 -0.99 8.56 -13.54
CA GLY A 81 -0.41 9.64 -14.34
C GLY A 81 -0.39 11.02 -13.65
N ALA A 82 -1.05 11.16 -12.50
CA ALA A 82 -1.11 12.41 -11.76
C ALA A 82 -0.88 12.20 -10.25
N PRO A 83 -0.21 13.14 -9.55
CA PRO A 83 0.00 13.03 -8.11
C PRO A 83 -1.32 13.12 -7.34
N TYR A 84 -1.34 12.56 -6.12
CA TYR A 84 -2.48 12.63 -5.19
C TYR A 84 -3.79 12.17 -5.84
N THR A 85 -3.71 11.12 -6.66
CA THR A 85 -4.86 10.64 -7.43
C THR A 85 -5.79 9.87 -6.51
N LYS A 86 -7.02 10.36 -6.39
CA LYS A 86 -8.05 9.72 -5.58
C LYS A 86 -8.50 8.42 -6.23
N VAL A 87 -8.49 7.37 -5.44
CA VAL A 87 -9.10 6.08 -5.76
C VAL A 87 -10.37 5.94 -4.94
N TYR A 88 -11.48 5.67 -5.61
CA TYR A 88 -12.82 5.63 -5.03
C TYR A 88 -13.28 4.18 -4.82
N ALA A 89 -14.17 3.98 -3.85
CA ALA A 89 -14.95 2.75 -3.72
C ALA A 89 -15.91 2.56 -4.90
N ASP A 90 -16.66 1.44 -4.90
CA ASP A 90 -17.65 1.12 -5.94
C ASP A 90 -18.77 2.17 -6.09
N ASP A 91 -19.05 2.96 -5.04
CA ASP A 91 -19.98 4.09 -5.11
C ASP A 91 -19.45 5.27 -5.95
N ARG A 92 -18.16 5.25 -6.31
CA ARG A 92 -17.42 6.28 -7.06
C ARG A 92 -17.45 7.66 -6.41
N VAL A 93 -17.71 7.73 -5.11
CA VAL A 93 -17.81 8.97 -4.32
C VAL A 93 -16.88 8.91 -3.11
N THR A 94 -16.87 7.78 -2.41
CA THR A 94 -16.05 7.58 -1.22
C THR A 94 -14.60 7.30 -1.62
N VAL A 95 -13.66 8.14 -1.20
CA VAL A 95 -12.23 7.92 -1.43
C VAL A 95 -11.74 6.83 -0.46
N VAL A 96 -11.14 5.77 -1.00
CA VAL A 96 -10.57 4.66 -0.23
C VAL A 96 -9.05 4.76 -0.10
N TYR A 97 -8.41 5.40 -1.08
CA TYR A 97 -6.96 5.53 -1.15
C TYR A 97 -6.57 6.75 -1.99
N GLU A 98 -5.38 7.29 -1.73
CA GLU A 98 -4.77 8.34 -2.53
C GLU A 98 -3.46 7.80 -3.09
N ALA A 99 -3.43 7.58 -4.41
CA ALA A 99 -2.31 6.98 -5.09
C ALA A 99 -1.25 8.01 -5.50
N ASP A 100 0.00 7.58 -5.41
CA ASP A 100 1.15 8.38 -5.78
C ASP A 100 1.37 8.33 -7.31
N LEU A 101 2.02 9.36 -7.84
CA LEU A 101 2.44 9.40 -9.25
C LEU A 101 3.32 8.16 -9.56
N GLY A 102 3.02 7.48 -10.66
CA GLY A 102 3.73 6.28 -11.11
C GLY A 102 3.33 5.00 -10.40
N ASP A 103 2.39 5.02 -9.44
CA ASP A 103 1.85 3.79 -8.85
C ASP A 103 1.27 2.87 -9.92
N ARG A 104 1.67 1.60 -9.86
CA ARG A 104 1.35 0.56 -10.83
C ARG A 104 0.23 -0.32 -10.28
N TYR A 105 -0.81 -0.55 -11.08
CA TYR A 105 -1.93 -1.41 -10.72
C TYR A 105 -2.36 -2.30 -11.90
N GLU A 106 -2.88 -3.47 -11.57
CA GLU A 106 -3.63 -4.28 -12.53
C GLU A 106 -4.97 -3.60 -12.81
N ARG A 107 -5.26 -3.38 -14.10
CA ARG A 107 -6.55 -2.91 -14.61
C ARG A 107 -7.48 -4.11 -14.73
N LEU A 108 -8.60 -4.04 -14.01
CA LEU A 108 -9.62 -5.10 -14.02
C LEU A 108 -10.72 -4.84 -15.05
N GLU A 109 -11.17 -3.58 -15.16
CA GLU A 109 -12.21 -3.17 -16.12
C GLU A 109 -12.21 -1.65 -16.34
N THR A 110 -12.82 -1.20 -17.44
CA THR A 110 -13.06 0.22 -17.73
C THR A 110 -14.55 0.44 -17.98
N VAL A 111 -15.18 1.33 -17.19
CA VAL A 111 -16.61 1.61 -17.28
C VAL A 111 -16.89 3.10 -17.06
N SER A 112 -17.55 3.73 -18.03
CA SER A 112 -18.05 5.11 -17.95
C SER A 112 -16.97 6.15 -17.59
N GLY A 113 -15.77 6.06 -18.19
CA GLY A 113 -14.67 6.99 -17.93
C GLY A 113 -13.93 6.73 -16.61
N PHE A 114 -14.18 5.58 -15.97
CA PHE A 114 -13.42 5.10 -14.83
C PHE A 114 -12.73 3.78 -15.15
N VAL A 115 -11.57 3.57 -14.54
CA VAL A 115 -10.78 2.35 -14.58
C VAL A 115 -10.79 1.72 -13.19
N LYS A 116 -11.10 0.43 -13.10
CA LYS A 116 -11.04 -0.34 -11.87
C LYS A 116 -9.66 -0.96 -11.71
N LEU A 117 -9.10 -0.78 -10.53
CA LEU A 117 -7.76 -1.19 -10.15
C LEU A 117 -7.82 -2.26 -9.06
N GLN A 118 -6.96 -3.28 -9.16
CA GLN A 118 -6.66 -4.18 -8.04
C GLN A 118 -5.66 -3.48 -7.11
N LEU A 119 -6.09 -3.08 -5.91
CA LEU A 119 -5.22 -2.33 -4.98
C LEU A 119 -4.36 -3.24 -4.11
N ASN A 120 -4.94 -4.32 -3.61
CA ASN A 120 -4.30 -5.41 -2.86
C ASN A 120 -5.15 -6.68 -3.00
N GLU A 121 -4.82 -7.81 -2.36
CA GLU A 121 -5.57 -9.07 -2.53
C GLU A 121 -7.08 -8.99 -2.20
N ARG A 122 -7.52 -7.98 -1.43
CA ARG A 122 -8.87 -7.91 -0.86
C ARG A 122 -9.65 -6.66 -1.26
N LEU A 123 -9.00 -5.69 -1.90
CA LEU A 123 -9.57 -4.39 -2.19
C LEU A 123 -9.33 -4.00 -3.64
N THR A 124 -10.41 -3.55 -4.28
CA THR A 124 -10.37 -2.88 -5.58
C THR A 124 -10.80 -1.42 -5.40
N GLY A 125 -10.51 -0.59 -6.39
CA GLY A 125 -10.98 0.78 -6.40
C GLY A 125 -11.04 1.36 -7.79
N TRP A 126 -11.73 2.48 -7.93
CA TRP A 126 -11.98 3.14 -9.19
C TRP A 126 -11.20 4.44 -9.29
N VAL A 127 -10.57 4.68 -10.43
CA VAL A 127 -9.91 5.93 -10.76
C VAL A 127 -10.48 6.48 -12.05
N THR A 128 -10.51 7.80 -12.22
CA THR A 128 -10.91 8.39 -13.51
C THR A 128 -9.88 8.06 -14.58
N GLU A 129 -10.33 7.71 -15.78
CA GLU A 129 -9.47 7.27 -16.89
C GLU A 129 -8.41 8.32 -17.28
N GLU A 130 -8.72 9.61 -17.18
CA GLU A 130 -7.77 10.71 -17.43
C GLU A 130 -6.57 10.76 -16.47
N ARG A 131 -6.64 10.01 -15.36
CA ARG A 131 -5.59 9.97 -14.32
C ARG A 131 -4.69 8.76 -14.43
N VAL A 132 -4.91 7.90 -15.40
CA VAL A 132 -4.05 6.74 -15.66
C VAL A 132 -3.37 6.86 -17.02
N THR A 133 -2.25 6.17 -17.15
CA THR A 133 -1.52 6.03 -18.40
C THR A 133 -0.99 4.60 -18.55
N THR A 134 -0.80 4.16 -19.78
CA THR A 134 -0.05 2.94 -20.11
C THR A 134 1.33 3.26 -20.68
N GLU A 135 1.65 4.55 -20.88
CA GLU A 135 2.92 4.99 -21.42
C GLU A 135 4.00 4.99 -20.34
N THR A 136 5.15 4.43 -20.68
CA THR A 136 6.31 4.34 -19.79
C THR A 136 7.61 4.42 -20.57
N SER A 137 8.69 4.83 -19.90
CA SER A 137 10.04 4.52 -20.36
C SER A 137 10.34 3.04 -20.12
N ALA A 138 11.43 2.54 -20.70
CA ALA A 138 11.98 1.24 -20.37
C ALA A 138 13.46 1.44 -20.07
N ALA A 139 13.88 1.01 -18.88
CA ALA A 139 15.27 0.97 -18.43
C ALA A 139 15.54 -0.41 -17.83
N THR A 140 16.81 -0.81 -17.74
CA THR A 140 17.18 -2.03 -17.02
C THR A 140 17.16 -1.80 -15.50
N ASP A 141 17.08 -2.87 -14.72
CA ASP A 141 17.15 -2.77 -13.26
C ASP A 141 18.50 -2.22 -12.77
N GLU A 142 19.60 -2.45 -13.51
CA GLU A 142 20.90 -1.85 -13.24
C GLU A 142 20.89 -0.33 -13.48
N GLU A 143 20.20 0.15 -14.52
CA GLU A 143 20.03 1.58 -14.78
C GLU A 143 19.20 2.23 -13.67
N ILE A 144 18.11 1.57 -13.22
CA ILE A 144 17.31 2.05 -12.09
C ILE A 144 18.11 2.09 -10.79
N THR A 145 18.87 1.03 -10.50
CA THR A 145 19.72 0.96 -9.31
C THR A 145 20.80 2.03 -9.33
N SER A 146 21.42 2.28 -10.50
CA SER A 146 22.41 3.34 -10.69
C SER A 146 21.79 4.73 -10.53
N ALA A 147 20.60 4.96 -11.10
CA ALA A 147 19.85 6.19 -10.94
C ALA A 147 19.49 6.45 -9.46
N TRP A 148 19.00 5.42 -8.76
CA TRP A 148 18.73 5.50 -7.32
C TRP A 148 19.99 5.83 -6.51
N GLN A 149 21.11 5.14 -6.75
CA GLN A 149 22.36 5.39 -6.02
C GLN A 149 22.90 6.81 -6.29
N SER A 150 22.66 7.37 -7.48
CA SER A 150 23.06 8.75 -7.80
C SER A 150 22.31 9.81 -6.98
N VAL A 151 21.03 9.55 -6.64
CA VAL A 151 20.21 10.42 -5.79
C VAL A 151 20.37 10.11 -4.31
N MET A 152 20.76 8.87 -3.97
CA MET A 152 20.95 8.36 -2.60
C MET A 152 22.36 7.82 -2.37
N PRO A 153 23.43 8.63 -2.48
CA PRO A 153 24.81 8.13 -2.48
C PRO A 153 25.24 7.49 -1.15
N ALA A 154 24.58 7.84 -0.04
CA ALA A 154 24.87 7.29 1.28
C ALA A 154 24.02 6.04 1.61
N ALA A 155 23.02 5.70 0.79
CA ALA A 155 22.21 4.51 1.02
C ALA A 155 23.00 3.25 0.65
N SER A 156 22.86 2.20 1.47
CA SER A 156 23.47 0.90 1.19
C SER A 156 22.64 0.16 0.14
N ALA A 157 23.30 -0.36 -0.90
CA ALA A 157 22.66 -1.20 -1.91
C ALA A 157 21.96 -2.44 -1.30
N SER A 158 22.49 -2.97 -0.19
CA SER A 158 21.85 -4.08 0.55
C SER A 158 20.45 -3.75 1.06
N THR A 159 20.09 -2.46 1.18
CA THR A 159 18.73 -2.07 1.57
C THR A 159 17.70 -2.49 0.53
N LEU A 160 18.07 -2.52 -0.76
CA LEU A 160 17.17 -2.96 -1.84
C LEU A 160 16.86 -4.47 -1.75
N GLU A 161 17.71 -5.26 -1.10
CA GLU A 161 17.46 -6.69 -0.84
C GLU A 161 16.28 -6.92 0.11
N LEU A 162 15.73 -5.87 0.72
CA LEU A 162 14.51 -5.95 1.52
C LEU A 162 13.25 -6.09 0.66
N LEU A 163 13.28 -5.66 -0.61
CA LEU A 163 12.12 -5.75 -1.51
C LEU A 163 11.66 -7.20 -1.66
N GLY A 164 10.35 -7.42 -1.59
CA GLY A 164 9.73 -8.74 -1.70
C GLY A 164 9.83 -9.64 -0.47
N LYS A 165 10.68 -9.32 0.53
CA LYS A 165 10.76 -10.06 1.79
C LYS A 165 9.44 -9.96 2.55
N ASP A 166 9.09 -11.04 3.23
CA ASP A 166 7.95 -11.05 4.15
C ASP A 166 8.28 -10.34 5.47
N ARG A 167 7.25 -10.03 6.24
CA ARG A 167 7.37 -9.34 7.53
C ARG A 167 8.30 -10.03 8.52
N GLU A 168 8.29 -11.36 8.58
CA GLU A 168 9.07 -12.13 9.56
C GLU A 168 10.56 -12.06 9.20
N SER A 169 10.88 -12.28 7.92
CA SER A 169 12.23 -12.13 7.38
C SER A 169 12.80 -10.74 7.64
N VAL A 170 12.03 -9.68 7.36
CA VAL A 170 12.45 -8.29 7.64
C VAL A 170 12.72 -8.06 9.12
N ARG A 171 11.86 -8.57 10.01
CA ARG A 171 12.02 -8.39 11.46
C ARG A 171 13.19 -9.19 12.03
N ALA A 172 13.53 -10.32 11.43
CA ALA A 172 14.73 -11.08 11.79
C ALA A 172 16.00 -10.30 11.47
N GLU A 173 16.00 -9.56 10.35
CA GLU A 173 17.15 -8.79 9.88
C GLU A 173 17.29 -7.42 10.55
N LEU A 174 16.20 -6.63 10.59
CA LEU A 174 16.22 -5.25 11.06
C LEU A 174 15.74 -5.07 12.51
N GLY A 175 15.15 -6.12 13.11
CA GLY A 175 14.43 -6.01 14.36
C GLY A 175 13.04 -5.39 14.21
N ALA A 176 12.45 -4.96 15.33
CA ALA A 176 11.13 -4.35 15.33
C ALA A 176 11.18 -2.90 14.79
N PRO A 177 10.20 -2.46 13.97
CA PRO A 177 10.12 -1.07 13.54
C PRO A 177 9.82 -0.15 14.73
N LYS A 178 10.23 1.12 14.62
CA LYS A 178 9.96 2.16 15.63
C LYS A 178 8.48 2.51 15.72
N ALA A 179 7.79 2.45 14.58
CA ALA A 179 6.37 2.67 14.49
C ALA A 179 5.80 1.85 13.31
N VAL A 180 4.51 1.53 13.42
CA VAL A 180 3.74 0.93 12.33
C VAL A 180 2.50 1.79 12.11
N GLN A 181 2.25 2.17 10.87
CA GLN A 181 1.01 2.83 10.44
C GLN A 181 0.30 1.98 9.38
N ARG A 182 -1.00 2.15 9.22
CA ARG A 182 -1.81 1.38 8.27
C ARG A 182 -2.85 2.27 7.64
N ASP A 183 -3.08 2.08 6.35
CA ASP A 183 -4.29 2.52 5.66
C ASP A 183 -5.06 1.30 5.13
N GLN A 184 -6.00 1.51 4.21
CA GLN A 184 -6.82 0.43 3.65
C GLN A 184 -6.06 -0.47 2.67
N VAL A 185 -4.93 0.01 2.12
CA VAL A 185 -4.16 -0.63 1.07
C VAL A 185 -2.84 -1.19 1.61
N ASN A 186 -2.13 -0.43 2.46
CA ASN A 186 -0.75 -0.66 2.84
C ASN A 186 -0.53 -0.60 4.37
N GLU A 187 0.54 -1.27 4.83
CA GLU A 187 1.13 -1.12 6.16
C GLU A 187 2.53 -0.50 6.04
N TYR A 188 2.82 0.52 6.84
CA TYR A 188 4.08 1.27 6.79
C TYR A 188 4.91 1.00 8.04
N HIS A 189 6.11 0.44 7.87
CA HIS A 189 7.04 0.10 8.94
C HIS A 189 8.19 1.11 8.97
N PHE A 190 8.27 1.92 10.02
CA PHE A 190 9.25 2.99 10.13
C PHE A 190 10.54 2.54 10.85
N TYR A 191 11.68 2.70 10.19
CA TYR A 191 13.02 2.44 10.72
C TYR A 191 13.84 3.74 10.75
N ASP A 192 15.12 3.64 11.14
CA ASP A 192 16.02 4.79 11.08
C ASP A 192 16.42 5.09 9.64
N GLY A 193 16.03 6.27 9.16
CA GLY A 193 16.41 6.80 7.84
C GLY A 193 15.51 6.38 6.68
N PHE A 194 14.67 5.36 6.84
CA PHE A 194 13.72 4.90 5.82
C PHE A 194 12.47 4.26 6.44
N PHE A 195 11.45 4.04 5.63
CA PHE A 195 10.32 3.19 5.98
C PHE A 195 10.00 2.21 4.86
N LEU A 196 9.43 1.07 5.23
CA LEU A 196 8.99 0.04 4.29
C LEU A 196 7.48 0.15 4.10
N MET A 197 7.02 0.20 2.85
CA MET A 197 5.63 -0.03 2.49
C MET A 197 5.42 -1.52 2.28
N MET A 198 4.58 -2.11 3.12
CA MET A 198 4.14 -3.49 3.03
C MET A 198 2.77 -3.56 2.38
N ARG A 199 2.60 -4.51 1.46
CA ARG A 199 1.31 -4.89 0.88
C ARG A 199 1.24 -6.40 0.80
N ASP A 200 0.10 -6.97 1.16
CA ASP A 200 -0.11 -8.43 1.17
C ASP A 200 0.99 -9.20 1.92
N GLY A 201 1.46 -8.61 3.04
CA GLY A 201 2.47 -9.22 3.92
C GLY A 201 3.92 -9.14 3.44
N LYS A 202 4.19 -8.54 2.27
CA LYS A 202 5.53 -8.40 1.67
C LYS A 202 5.94 -6.95 1.52
N VAL A 203 7.25 -6.67 1.55
CA VAL A 203 7.79 -5.35 1.23
C VAL A 203 7.55 -5.05 -0.24
N LYS A 204 6.70 -4.07 -0.53
CA LYS A 204 6.48 -3.57 -1.89
C LYS A 204 7.33 -2.37 -2.21
N ALA A 205 7.57 -1.48 -1.26
CA ALA A 205 8.44 -0.34 -1.49
C ALA A 205 9.30 0.03 -0.28
N ILE A 206 10.38 0.75 -0.56
CA ILE A 206 11.26 1.37 0.42
C ILE A 206 11.27 2.86 0.14
N ASP A 207 11.00 3.64 1.17
CA ASP A 207 10.92 5.09 1.08
C ASP A 207 11.96 5.74 2.00
N TRP A 208 12.74 6.66 1.44
CA TRP A 208 13.61 7.56 2.17
C TRP A 208 13.01 8.95 2.12
N ASP A 209 12.70 9.48 3.30
CA ASP A 209 12.09 10.81 3.42
C ASP A 209 13.13 11.89 3.73
N LYS A 210 12.82 13.14 3.41
CA LYS A 210 13.64 14.33 3.72
C LYS A 210 15.04 14.33 3.11
N GLN A 211 15.17 13.79 1.91
CA GLN A 211 16.42 13.77 1.16
C GLN A 211 16.64 15.12 0.45
N PRO A 212 17.89 15.50 0.16
CA PRO A 212 18.16 16.62 -0.73
C PRO A 212 17.51 16.38 -2.10
N VAL A 213 16.93 17.43 -2.71
CA VAL A 213 16.37 17.33 -4.06
C VAL A 213 17.51 17.07 -5.05
N ALA A 214 17.36 16.01 -5.84
CA ALA A 214 18.30 15.61 -6.87
C ALA A 214 17.54 14.87 -7.99
N SER A 215 18.09 14.89 -9.20
CA SER A 215 17.53 14.20 -10.35
C SER A 215 18.61 13.32 -10.99
N PRO A 216 18.32 12.05 -11.30
CA PRO A 216 19.27 11.17 -11.96
C PRO A 216 19.38 11.52 -13.45
N GLU A 217 20.51 11.14 -14.06
CA GLU A 217 20.69 11.16 -15.52
C GLU A 217 20.04 9.93 -16.17
N LEU A 218 18.72 9.82 -16.04
CA LEU A 218 17.91 8.76 -16.64
C LEU A 218 16.65 9.37 -17.26
N LYS A 219 16.15 8.81 -18.36
CA LYS A 219 14.89 9.26 -18.96
C LYS A 219 13.72 8.85 -18.08
N ALA A 220 12.99 9.83 -17.55
CA ALA A 220 11.78 9.56 -16.78
C ALA A 220 10.64 9.06 -17.68
N SER A 221 9.78 8.21 -17.13
CA SER A 221 8.49 7.83 -17.71
C SER A 221 7.49 9.00 -17.64
N SER A 222 7.55 9.77 -16.55
CA SER A 222 6.89 11.07 -16.43
C SER A 222 7.75 11.97 -15.55
N ASP A 223 7.86 13.24 -15.92
CA ASP A 223 8.56 14.28 -15.16
C ASP A 223 7.62 15.47 -14.95
N GLN A 224 7.18 15.67 -13.71
CA GLN A 224 6.24 16.70 -13.30
C GLN A 224 6.79 17.46 -12.10
N ALA A 225 6.29 18.67 -11.86
CA ALA A 225 6.72 19.47 -10.71
C ALA A 225 6.49 18.78 -9.35
N SER A 226 5.51 17.89 -9.27
CA SER A 226 5.18 17.08 -8.09
C SER A 226 6.01 15.81 -7.95
N GLY A 227 6.76 15.43 -8.98
CA GLY A 227 7.59 14.23 -8.97
C GLY A 227 7.85 13.64 -10.34
N SER A 228 8.78 12.70 -10.35
CA SER A 228 9.13 11.90 -11.51
C SER A 228 9.18 10.43 -11.16
N TRP A 229 9.01 9.57 -12.17
CA TRP A 229 9.17 8.13 -12.00
C TRP A 229 9.86 7.49 -13.19
N TYR A 230 10.51 6.37 -12.92
CA TYR A 230 11.38 5.64 -13.83
C TYR A 230 11.06 4.15 -13.72
N GLU A 231 10.81 3.53 -14.87
CA GLU A 231 10.40 2.13 -14.98
C GLU A 231 11.59 1.23 -15.32
N GLY A 232 11.89 0.26 -14.46
CA GLY A 232 12.87 -0.81 -14.67
C GLY A 232 12.25 -2.05 -15.29
N GLU A 233 12.85 -3.22 -15.07
CA GLU A 233 12.28 -4.52 -15.43
C GLU A 233 11.43 -5.08 -14.30
N THR A 234 11.97 -5.07 -13.07
CA THR A 234 11.29 -5.61 -11.86
C THR A 234 11.02 -4.57 -10.79
N MET A 235 11.55 -3.36 -10.94
CA MET A 235 11.39 -2.27 -9.98
C MET A 235 11.11 -0.91 -10.64
N GLN A 236 10.70 0.05 -9.82
CA GLN A 236 10.48 1.45 -10.18
C GLN A 236 11.24 2.36 -9.21
N LEU A 237 11.82 3.44 -9.73
CA LEU A 237 12.29 4.58 -8.93
C LEU A 237 11.27 5.70 -9.02
N LYS A 238 10.89 6.30 -7.89
CA LYS A 238 9.98 7.45 -7.82
C LYS A 238 10.59 8.54 -6.95
N LEU A 239 10.51 9.78 -7.42
CA LEU A 239 11.08 10.96 -6.77
C LEU A 239 9.96 11.97 -6.54
N PHE A 240 9.72 12.33 -5.28
CA PHE A 240 8.64 13.26 -4.89
C PHE A 240 9.24 14.48 -4.18
N PRO A 241 9.56 15.57 -4.90
CA PRO A 241 10.04 16.80 -4.30
C PRO A 241 8.90 17.52 -3.56
N TYR A 242 9.16 17.99 -2.35
CA TYR A 242 8.24 18.81 -1.58
C TYR A 242 9.01 19.71 -0.61
N SER A 243 8.65 21.00 -0.53
CA SER A 243 9.22 21.95 0.44
C SER A 243 10.76 22.01 0.49
N GLY A 244 11.45 21.85 -0.65
CA GLY A 244 12.91 21.90 -0.74
C GLY A 244 13.64 20.62 -0.30
N ILE A 245 12.88 19.57 0.00
CA ILE A 245 13.35 18.20 0.25
C ILE A 245 12.65 17.23 -0.70
N MET A 246 13.00 15.95 -0.64
CA MET A 246 12.47 14.92 -1.52
C MET A 246 12.22 13.62 -0.75
N ARG A 247 11.11 12.95 -1.08
CA ARG A 247 10.91 11.53 -0.77
C ARG A 247 11.37 10.72 -1.97
N VAL A 248 12.28 9.79 -1.74
CA VAL A 248 12.75 8.81 -2.75
C VAL A 248 12.08 7.48 -2.44
N ARG A 249 11.44 6.86 -3.42
CA ARG A 249 10.87 5.52 -3.30
C ARG A 249 11.49 4.59 -4.34
N VAL A 250 11.86 3.38 -3.91
CA VAL A 250 12.07 2.25 -4.81
C VAL A 250 10.98 1.22 -4.54
N GLU A 251 10.28 0.79 -5.58
CA GLU A 251 9.12 -0.10 -5.50
C GLU A 251 9.29 -1.32 -6.40
N GLN A 252 8.94 -2.50 -5.89
CA GLN A 252 8.89 -3.75 -6.64
C GLN A 252 7.55 -3.88 -7.38
N LYS A 253 7.59 -4.40 -8.61
CA LYS A 253 6.41 -4.62 -9.45
C LYS A 253 5.48 -5.75 -8.97
#